data_AF-A0AAW0FU34-F1
#
_entry.id   AF-A0AAW0FU34-F1
#
_cell.length_a   1.000
_cell.length_b   1.000
_cell.length_c   1.000
_cell.angle_alpha   90.00
_cell.angle_beta   90.00
_cell.angle_gamma   90.00
#
_symmetry.space_group_name_H-M   'P 1'
#
loop_
_entity.id
_entity.type
_entity.pdbx_description
1 polymer ?
#
loop_
_entity_poly.entity_id
_entity_poly.type
_entity_poly.pdbx_seq_one_letter_code
_entity_poly.pdbx_strand_id
1 'polypeptide(L)'
;MHSHSRNPYLRDIFAALRLAKIFEWKGPDPKHHFSIAIVPTATHHLFKAIGTWTAIEHITLTNLSFPPDYLGIPIPISPPKPLLSRLPSLRTLYLGQATLVNPETIAAMICLSEQESLESVRLVDVYRESIWGPRIRRSDLERAALSFQTDMPPDTRIQRIRRIVKCEGLTERIMGGDRVEGPASLD
;
A
#
# COMPACT_ATOMS: atom_id res chain seq x y z
N MET A 1 25.41 -12.93 -8.92
CA MET A 1 24.27 -11.99 -8.91
C MET A 1 23.92 -11.67 -10.36
N HIS A 2 22.89 -12.30 -10.92
CA HIS A 2 22.50 -12.07 -12.32
C HIS A 2 21.57 -10.86 -12.39
N SER A 3 22.10 -9.70 -12.80
CA SER A 3 21.27 -8.55 -13.10
C SER A 3 20.61 -8.74 -14.46
N HIS A 4 19.28 -8.67 -14.53
CA HIS A 4 18.55 -8.67 -15.79
C HIS A 4 18.57 -7.31 -16.51
N SER A 5 19.38 -6.35 -16.04
CA SER A 5 19.48 -5.00 -16.61
C SER A 5 19.90 -4.99 -18.10
N ARG A 6 20.55 -6.06 -18.58
CA ARG A 6 20.96 -6.24 -19.98
C ARG A 6 20.17 -7.35 -20.70
N ASN A 7 19.06 -7.82 -20.13
CA ASN A 7 18.27 -8.88 -20.76
C ASN A 7 17.59 -8.33 -22.03
N PRO A 8 17.87 -8.86 -23.23
CA PRO A 8 17.23 -8.38 -24.46
C PRO A 8 15.71 -8.62 -24.47
N TYR A 9 15.22 -9.55 -23.65
CA TYR A 9 13.81 -9.94 -23.53
C TYR A 9 13.07 -9.22 -22.40
N LEU A 10 13.58 -8.07 -21.91
CA LEU A 10 12.88 -7.29 -20.88
C LEU A 10 11.43 -6.95 -21.28
N ARG A 11 11.18 -6.72 -22.57
CA ARG A 11 9.83 -6.47 -23.09
C ARG A 11 8.87 -7.63 -22.83
N ASP A 12 9.35 -8.87 -22.95
CA ASP A 12 8.53 -10.06 -22.75
C ASP A 12 8.16 -10.23 -21.27
N ILE A 13 9.05 -9.83 -20.36
CA ILE A 13 8.77 -9.79 -18.91
C ILE A 13 7.65 -8.78 -18.62
N PHE A 14 7.73 -7.57 -19.19
CA PHE A 14 6.66 -6.58 -19.02
C PHE A 14 5.33 -7.08 -19.60
N ALA A 15 5.34 -7.71 -20.78
CA ALA A 15 4.15 -8.29 -21.38
C ALA A 15 3.55 -9.40 -20.51
N ALA A 16 4.38 -10.29 -19.97
CA ALA A 16 3.95 -11.35 -19.07
C ALA A 16 3.33 -10.81 -17.78
N LEU A 17 3.95 -9.79 -17.18
CA LEU A 17 3.42 -9.16 -15.96
C LEU A 17 2.06 -8.48 -16.18
N ARG A 18 1.77 -7.99 -17.39
CA ARG A 18 0.44 -7.43 -17.71
C ARG A 18 -0.67 -8.47 -17.72
N LEU A 19 -0.33 -9.74 -17.97
CA LEU A 19 -1.23 -10.88 -17.98
C LEU A 19 -1.32 -11.58 -16.62
N ALA A 20 -0.44 -11.22 -15.67
CA ALA A 20 -0.41 -11.82 -14.36
C ALA A 20 -1.68 -11.47 -13.57
N LYS A 21 -2.31 -12.49 -12.99
CA LYS A 21 -3.45 -12.35 -12.07
C LYS A 21 -3.00 -12.20 -10.61
N ILE A 22 -1.85 -12.75 -10.28
CA ILE A 22 -1.30 -12.75 -8.93
C ILE A 22 0.14 -12.26 -9.01
N PHE A 23 0.47 -11.28 -8.17
CA PHE A 23 1.82 -10.81 -7.98
C PHE A 23 2.17 -10.85 -6.49
N GLU A 24 3.22 -11.58 -6.16
CA GLU A 24 3.74 -11.65 -4.80
C GLU A 24 5.21 -11.27 -4.77
N TRP A 25 5.52 -10.27 -3.95
CA TRP A 25 6.87 -10.00 -3.49
C TRP A 25 6.88 -10.08 -1.96
N LYS A 26 7.60 -11.06 -1.44
CA LYS A 26 7.86 -11.21 0.00
C LYS A 26 9.35 -11.02 0.22
N GLY A 27 9.71 -10.16 1.17
CA GLY A 27 11.10 -9.94 1.53
C GLY A 27 11.77 -11.26 1.95
N PRO A 28 13.10 -11.37 1.76
CA PRO A 28 13.84 -12.59 2.08
C PRO A 28 13.97 -12.83 3.58
N ASP A 29 13.72 -11.81 4.39
CA ASP A 29 13.95 -11.86 5.83
C ASP A 29 12.87 -12.67 6.58
N PRO A 30 13.25 -13.33 7.69
CA PRO A 30 12.29 -14.04 8.54
C PRO A 30 11.16 -13.13 9.02
N LYS A 31 9.98 -13.71 9.27
CA LYS A 31 8.77 -12.97 9.65
C LYS A 31 8.91 -12.02 10.85
N HIS A 32 9.88 -12.26 11.74
CA HIS A 32 10.12 -11.45 12.94
C HIS A 32 11.18 -10.35 12.73
N HIS A 33 11.82 -10.29 11.56
CA HIS A 33 12.77 -9.24 11.22
C HIS A 33 12.09 -8.17 10.37
N PHE A 34 12.22 -6.91 10.79
CA PHE A 34 11.87 -5.80 9.94
C PHE A 34 13.09 -5.37 9.13
N SER A 35 12.97 -5.46 7.81
CA SER A 35 13.96 -4.98 6.86
C SER A 35 13.27 -4.28 5.69
N ILE A 36 14.02 -3.46 4.95
CA ILE A 36 13.58 -2.88 3.69
C ILE A 36 14.34 -3.57 2.56
N ALA A 37 13.61 -4.36 1.77
CA ALA A 37 14.15 -5.01 0.57
C ALA A 37 13.91 -4.15 -0.68
N ILE A 38 12.78 -3.43 -0.74
CA ILE A 38 12.45 -2.51 -1.83
C ILE A 38 12.60 -1.07 -1.32
N VAL A 39 13.66 -0.41 -1.76
CA VAL A 39 13.97 0.99 -1.40
C VAL A 39 13.00 1.98 -2.04
N PRO A 40 12.88 3.22 -1.54
CA PRO A 40 11.93 4.23 -2.02
C PRO A 40 11.85 4.40 -3.54
N THR A 41 13.01 4.55 -4.20
CA THR A 41 13.07 4.73 -5.66
C THR A 41 12.55 3.50 -6.41
N ALA A 42 12.86 2.29 -5.93
CA ALA A 42 12.37 1.06 -6.53
C ALA A 42 10.87 0.89 -6.31
N THR A 43 10.35 1.26 -5.13
CA THR A 43 8.91 1.28 -4.84
C THR A 43 8.18 2.21 -5.81
N HIS A 44 8.69 3.41 -6.06
CA HIS A 44 8.09 4.33 -7.04
C HIS A 44 7.93 3.68 -8.42
N HIS A 45 9.00 3.06 -8.94
CA HIS A 45 8.95 2.41 -10.24
C HIS A 45 8.07 1.17 -10.27
N LEU A 46 8.05 0.39 -9.19
CA LEU A 46 7.18 -0.78 -9.05
C LEU A 46 5.71 -0.38 -9.13
N PHE A 47 5.27 0.60 -8.33
CA PHE A 47 3.87 1.03 -8.32
C PHE A 47 3.46 1.69 -9.65
N LYS A 48 4.38 2.38 -10.32
CA LYS A 48 4.16 2.87 -11.69
C LYS A 48 3.95 1.71 -12.68
N ALA A 49 4.72 0.63 -12.57
CA ALA A 49 4.59 -0.54 -13.43
C ALA A 49 3.31 -1.33 -13.15
N ILE A 50 2.95 -1.53 -11.87
CA ILE A 50 1.73 -2.21 -11.45
C ILE A 50 0.50 -1.57 -12.08
N GLY A 51 0.47 -0.23 -12.19
CA GLY A 51 -0.62 0.50 -12.86
C GLY A 51 -0.90 0.08 -14.31
N THR A 52 -0.02 -0.69 -14.94
CA THR A 52 -0.21 -1.23 -16.31
C THR A 52 -0.74 -2.67 -16.35
N TRP A 53 -0.87 -3.33 -15.20
CA TRP A 53 -1.24 -4.74 -15.09
C TRP A 53 -2.75 -4.91 -15.04
N THR A 54 -3.39 -4.92 -16.21
CA THR A 54 -4.86 -4.89 -16.31
C THR A 54 -5.56 -6.17 -15.83
N ALA A 55 -4.85 -7.31 -15.82
CA ALA A 55 -5.38 -8.60 -15.37
C ALA A 55 -5.13 -8.89 -13.88
N ILE A 56 -4.45 -8.00 -13.15
CA ILE A 56 -4.05 -8.27 -11.77
C ILE A 56 -5.26 -8.31 -10.84
N GLU A 57 -5.39 -9.40 -10.08
CA GLU A 57 -6.47 -9.63 -9.11
C GLU A 57 -5.92 -9.59 -7.67
N HIS A 58 -4.69 -10.06 -7.46
CA HIS A 58 -4.10 -10.19 -6.13
C HIS A 58 -2.68 -9.65 -6.10
N ILE A 59 -2.42 -8.71 -5.19
CA ILE A 59 -1.09 -8.13 -4.96
C ILE A 59 -0.69 -8.37 -3.51
N THR A 60 0.48 -8.95 -3.30
CA THR A 60 1.14 -9.07 -2.00
C THR A 60 2.52 -8.44 -2.08
N LEU A 61 2.77 -7.40 -1.28
CA LEU A 61 4.06 -6.72 -1.23
C LEU A 61 4.52 -6.57 0.21
N THR A 62 5.75 -6.97 0.52
CA THR A 62 6.35 -6.76 1.84
C THR A 62 7.75 -6.15 1.82
N ASN A 63 8.16 -5.54 2.94
CA ASN A 63 9.51 -5.01 3.14
C ASN A 63 9.82 -3.85 2.18
N LEU A 64 8.90 -2.89 2.09
CA LEU A 64 8.99 -1.74 1.18
C LEU A 64 9.19 -0.45 1.96
N SER A 65 9.88 0.51 1.37
CA SER A 65 9.83 1.89 1.83
C SER A 65 9.33 2.76 0.69
N PHE A 66 8.45 3.72 0.99
CA PHE A 66 7.93 4.64 -0.01
C PHE A 66 8.81 5.90 -0.10
N PRO A 67 8.83 6.59 -1.26
CA PRO A 67 9.41 7.93 -1.35
C PRO A 67 8.81 8.82 -0.26
N PRO A 68 9.64 9.50 0.54
CA PRO A 68 9.13 10.52 1.45
C PRO A 68 8.38 11.56 0.63
N ASP A 69 7.30 12.08 1.20
CA ASP A 69 6.62 13.28 0.70
C ASP A 69 7.54 14.49 0.96
N TYR A 70 8.66 14.58 0.23
CA TYR A 70 9.73 15.56 0.44
C TYR A 70 9.32 17.00 0.19
N LEU A 71 8.10 17.24 -0.30
CA LEU A 71 7.74 18.60 -0.64
C LEU A 71 7.26 19.40 0.54
N GLY A 72 6.58 18.87 1.57
CA GLY A 72 6.10 19.68 2.72
C GLY A 72 5.28 20.93 2.34
N ILE A 73 5.08 21.16 1.06
CA ILE A 73 4.34 22.22 0.43
C ILE A 73 2.94 21.65 0.36
N PRO A 74 1.97 22.24 1.06
CA PRO A 74 0.57 21.95 0.78
C PRO A 74 0.36 22.37 -0.67
N ILE A 75 0.42 21.42 -1.60
CA ILE A 75 0.00 21.68 -2.98
C ILE A 75 -1.49 21.96 -2.86
N PRO A 76 -1.95 23.19 -3.10
CA PRO A 76 -3.36 23.49 -2.96
C PRO A 76 -4.12 22.71 -4.04
N ILE A 77 -5.26 22.13 -3.66
CA ILE A 77 -6.39 21.81 -4.55
C ILE A 77 -6.33 20.48 -5.32
N SER A 78 -5.20 19.76 -5.36
CA SER A 78 -5.18 18.45 -6.04
C SER A 78 -5.66 17.33 -5.11
N PRO A 79 -6.62 16.48 -5.50
CA PRO A 79 -6.96 15.30 -4.71
C PRO A 79 -5.71 14.40 -4.56
N PRO A 80 -5.54 13.72 -3.42
CA PRO A 80 -4.39 12.88 -3.18
C PRO A 80 -4.29 11.83 -4.27
N LYS A 81 -3.07 11.67 -4.80
CA LYS A 81 -2.80 10.67 -5.82
C LYS A 81 -3.01 9.28 -5.20
N PRO A 82 -3.85 8.42 -5.80
CA PRO A 82 -4.08 7.09 -5.26
C PRO A 82 -2.78 6.26 -5.33
N LEU A 83 -2.58 5.42 -4.32
CA LEU A 83 -1.41 4.55 -4.19
C LEU A 83 -1.19 3.71 -5.46
N LEU A 84 -2.28 3.09 -5.94
CA LEU A 84 -2.36 2.45 -7.24
C LEU A 84 -3.37 3.22 -8.09
N SER A 85 -3.04 3.40 -9.37
CA SER A 85 -4.03 3.85 -10.35
C SER A 85 -5.14 2.80 -10.50
N ARG A 86 -6.18 3.13 -11.27
CA ARG A 86 -7.28 2.21 -11.57
C ARG A 86 -6.76 0.82 -12.01
N LEU A 87 -7.20 -0.21 -11.29
CA LEU A 87 -6.95 -1.62 -11.60
C LEU A 87 -8.28 -2.36 -11.51
N PRO A 88 -9.07 -2.45 -12.60
CA PRO A 88 -10.46 -2.89 -12.55
C PRO A 88 -10.63 -4.34 -12.06
N SER A 89 -9.59 -5.16 -12.23
CA SER A 89 -9.60 -6.57 -11.83
C SER A 89 -9.10 -6.79 -10.40
N LEU A 90 -8.52 -5.78 -9.75
CA LEU A 90 -7.85 -5.96 -8.45
C LEU A 90 -8.87 -6.19 -7.34
N ARG A 91 -8.76 -7.35 -6.68
CA ARG A 91 -9.63 -7.81 -5.59
C ARG A 91 -8.96 -7.71 -4.23
N THR A 92 -7.68 -8.01 -4.14
CA THR A 92 -6.96 -7.98 -2.86
C THR A 92 -5.62 -7.27 -2.94
N LEU A 93 -5.37 -6.39 -1.98
CA LEU A 93 -4.06 -5.80 -1.73
C LEU A 93 -3.58 -6.18 -0.33
N TYR A 94 -2.39 -6.80 -0.25
CA TYR A 94 -1.66 -6.99 0.99
C TYR A 94 -0.39 -6.14 0.96
N LEU A 95 -0.25 -5.27 1.95
CA LEU A 95 0.94 -4.48 2.20
C LEU A 95 1.49 -4.82 3.59
N GLY A 96 2.66 -5.43 3.63
CA GLY A 96 3.32 -5.85 4.86
C GLY A 96 4.62 -5.13 5.11
N GLN A 97 4.95 -4.83 6.36
CA GLN A 97 6.25 -4.31 6.77
C GLN A 97 6.72 -3.15 5.88
N ALA A 98 5.91 -2.09 5.81
CA ALA A 98 6.14 -0.97 4.91
C ALA A 98 6.33 0.33 5.68
N THR A 99 7.25 1.19 5.24
CA THR A 99 7.53 2.49 5.88
C THR A 99 7.25 3.66 4.97
N LEU A 100 7.09 4.85 5.56
CA LEU A 100 6.84 6.12 4.88
C LEU A 100 5.54 6.11 4.06
N VAL A 101 4.56 5.32 4.51
CA VAL A 101 3.30 5.15 3.79
C VAL A 101 2.37 6.30 4.09
N ASN A 102 1.93 7.03 3.08
CA ASN A 102 0.95 8.11 3.24
C ASN A 102 -0.49 7.53 3.28
N PRO A 103 -1.24 7.65 4.40
CA PRO A 103 -2.62 7.18 4.51
C PRO A 103 -3.56 7.75 3.44
N GLU A 104 -3.32 8.98 2.98
CA GLU A 104 -4.16 9.65 1.96
C GLU A 104 -4.09 8.92 0.62
N THR A 105 -2.93 8.38 0.24
CA THR A 105 -2.79 7.64 -1.02
C THR A 105 -3.56 6.32 -0.99
N ILE A 106 -3.61 5.65 0.17
CA ILE A 106 -4.41 4.43 0.37
C ILE A 106 -5.90 4.76 0.37
N ALA A 107 -6.30 5.78 1.14
CA ALA A 107 -7.69 6.22 1.21
C ALA A 107 -8.21 6.64 -0.18
N ALA A 108 -7.42 7.40 -0.94
CA ALA A 108 -7.73 7.81 -2.31
C ALA A 108 -7.95 6.60 -3.22
N MET A 109 -7.07 5.59 -3.17
CA MET A 109 -7.20 4.36 -3.96
C MET A 109 -8.50 3.60 -3.61
N ILE A 110 -8.83 3.48 -2.32
CA ILE A 110 -10.05 2.79 -1.86
C ILE A 110 -11.32 3.52 -2.32
N CYS A 111 -11.27 4.86 -2.35
CA CYS A 111 -12.39 5.71 -2.73
C CYS A 111 -12.53 5.93 -4.24
N LEU A 112 -11.67 5.34 -5.08
CA LEU A 112 -11.83 5.38 -6.53
C LEU A 112 -13.15 4.71 -6.94
N SER A 113 -14.00 5.45 -7.67
CA SER A 113 -15.28 4.94 -8.19
C SER A 113 -15.12 3.72 -9.08
N GLU A 114 -14.03 3.66 -9.84
CA GLU A 114 -13.76 2.59 -10.81
C GLU A 114 -13.03 1.36 -10.21
N GLN A 115 -12.90 1.32 -8.88
CA GLN A 115 -12.19 0.28 -8.13
C GLN A 115 -13.16 -0.62 -7.34
N GLU A 116 -14.32 -0.92 -7.93
CA GLU A 116 -15.42 -1.63 -7.25
C GLU A 116 -15.08 -3.05 -6.85
N SER A 117 -14.30 -3.76 -7.68
CA SER A 117 -13.85 -5.14 -7.48
C SER A 117 -12.95 -5.33 -6.26
N LEU A 118 -12.43 -4.25 -5.66
CA LEU A 118 -11.55 -4.34 -4.51
C LEU A 118 -12.33 -4.77 -3.26
N GLU A 119 -12.04 -5.99 -2.81
CA GLU A 119 -12.73 -6.69 -1.73
C GLU A 119 -11.95 -6.61 -0.41
N SER A 120 -10.62 -6.57 -0.46
CA SER A 120 -9.79 -6.59 0.75
C SER A 120 -8.49 -5.80 0.62
N VAL A 121 -8.19 -5.00 1.64
CA VAL A 121 -6.91 -4.31 1.82
C VAL A 121 -6.37 -4.67 3.20
N ARG A 122 -5.23 -5.36 3.25
CA ARG A 122 -4.58 -5.77 4.50
C ARG A 122 -3.28 -4.99 4.67
N LEU A 123 -3.18 -4.25 5.76
CA LEU A 123 -2.01 -3.46 6.15
C LEU A 123 -1.40 -4.09 7.39
N VAL A 124 -0.25 -4.75 7.26
CA VAL A 124 0.42 -5.46 8.35
C VAL A 124 1.74 -4.78 8.66
N ASP A 125 1.93 -4.25 9.87
CA ASP A 125 3.14 -3.47 10.21
C ASP A 125 3.47 -2.38 9.18
N VAL A 126 2.45 -1.62 8.80
CA VAL A 126 2.59 -0.47 7.89
C VAL A 126 2.74 0.80 8.72
N TYR A 127 3.80 1.57 8.45
CA TYR A 127 4.18 2.75 9.21
C TYR A 127 4.02 4.01 8.36
N ARG A 128 3.47 5.05 8.98
CA ARG A 128 3.37 6.38 8.37
C ARG A 128 4.74 7.00 8.11
N GLU A 129 5.67 6.74 9.03
CA GLU A 129 7.02 7.32 9.04
C GLU A 129 8.04 6.17 9.02
N SER A 130 8.98 6.18 9.96
CA SER A 130 9.90 5.06 10.18
C SER A 130 9.24 3.92 10.96
N ILE A 131 9.95 2.80 11.07
CA ILE A 131 9.58 1.65 11.91
C ILE A 131 9.43 1.99 13.40
N TRP A 132 10.02 3.10 13.83
CA TRP A 132 9.92 3.61 15.20
C TRP A 132 8.70 4.50 15.41
N GLY A 133 8.05 4.92 14.32
CA GLY A 133 6.85 5.73 14.33
C GLY A 133 5.57 4.90 14.54
N PRO A 134 4.40 5.56 14.54
CA PRO A 134 3.12 4.88 14.67
C PRO A 134 2.81 4.03 13.44
N ARG A 135 2.17 2.89 13.68
CA ARG A 135 1.55 2.10 12.61
C ARG A 135 0.31 2.82 12.10
N ILE A 136 0.02 2.69 10.81
CA ILE A 136 -1.24 3.16 10.23
C ILE A 136 -2.38 2.38 10.86
N ARG A 137 -3.31 3.11 11.48
CA ARG A 137 -4.57 2.55 11.97
C ARG A 137 -5.68 2.79 10.95
N ARG A 138 -6.78 2.06 11.11
CA ARG A 138 -7.96 2.28 10.27
C ARG A 138 -8.50 3.71 10.43
N SER A 139 -8.51 4.23 11.65
CA SER A 139 -8.88 5.62 11.95
C SER A 139 -8.05 6.68 11.20
N ASP A 140 -6.77 6.41 10.88
CA ASP A 140 -5.96 7.32 10.08
C ASP A 140 -6.45 7.38 8.62
N LEU A 141 -6.86 6.24 8.07
CA LEU A 141 -7.44 6.17 6.73
C LEU A 141 -8.82 6.81 6.67
N GLU A 142 -9.63 6.65 7.73
CA GLU A 142 -10.93 7.33 7.86
C GLU A 142 -10.74 8.85 7.84
N ARG A 143 -9.82 9.37 8.65
CA ARG A 143 -9.49 10.81 8.66
C ARG A 143 -8.97 11.28 7.32
N ALA A 144 -8.08 10.51 6.69
CA ALA A 144 -7.54 10.81 5.38
C ALA A 144 -8.63 10.82 4.30
N ALA A 145 -9.57 9.87 4.34
CA ALA A 145 -10.69 9.85 3.38
C ALA A 145 -11.56 11.09 3.46
N LEU A 146 -11.68 11.72 4.64
CA LEU A 146 -12.43 12.96 4.82
C LEU A 146 -11.66 14.22 4.42
N SER A 147 -10.33 14.15 4.25
CA SER A 147 -9.49 15.32 3.97
C SER A 147 -9.56 15.80 2.52
N PHE A 148 -10.05 14.97 1.59
CA PHE A 148 -10.15 15.31 0.17
C PHE A 148 -11.57 15.21 -0.38
N GLN A 149 -11.81 15.79 -1.55
CA GLN A 149 -13.07 15.68 -2.28
C GLN A 149 -13.03 14.53 -3.29
N THR A 150 -14.16 13.85 -3.46
CA THR A 150 -14.39 12.80 -4.46
C THR A 150 -15.91 12.69 -4.67
N ASP A 151 -16.33 12.02 -5.75
CA ASP A 151 -17.73 11.80 -6.08
C ASP A 151 -18.46 10.92 -5.05
N MET A 152 -17.71 10.17 -4.24
CA MET A 152 -18.26 9.31 -3.19
C MET A 152 -18.62 10.13 -1.93
N PRO A 153 -19.86 10.05 -1.42
CA PRO A 153 -20.26 10.74 -0.20
C PRO A 153 -19.39 10.36 1.02
N PRO A 154 -19.14 11.30 1.96
CA PRO A 154 -18.31 11.07 3.15
C PRO A 154 -18.60 9.76 3.90
N ASP A 155 -19.87 9.51 4.20
CA ASP A 155 -20.28 8.30 4.95
C ASP A 155 -20.01 7.02 4.16
N THR A 156 -20.18 7.05 2.84
CA THR A 156 -19.92 5.90 1.97
C THR A 156 -18.43 5.56 1.94
N ARG A 157 -17.55 6.57 1.94
CA ARG A 157 -16.09 6.37 1.99
C ARG A 157 -15.66 5.67 3.28
N ILE A 158 -16.17 6.16 4.41
CA ILE A 158 -15.87 5.59 5.73
C ILE A 158 -16.38 4.17 5.82
N GLN A 159 -17.63 3.91 5.42
CA GLN A 159 -18.18 2.55 5.39
C GLN A 159 -17.36 1.61 4.49
N ARG A 160 -16.91 2.08 3.33
CA ARG A 160 -16.07 1.30 2.41
C ARG A 160 -14.74 0.93 3.05
N ILE A 161 -14.04 1.88 3.68
CA ILE A 161 -12.79 1.64 4.42
C ILE A 161 -13.03 0.63 5.53
N ARG A 162 -14.06 0.83 6.36
CA ARG A 162 -14.39 -0.07 7.47
C ARG A 162 -14.67 -1.49 7.02
N ARG A 163 -15.27 -1.67 5.84
CA ARG A 163 -15.63 -2.97 5.27
C ARG A 163 -14.42 -3.74 4.75
N ILE A 164 -13.52 -3.08 4.02
CA ILE A 164 -12.49 -3.79 3.25
C ILE A 164 -11.10 -3.72 3.87
N VAL A 165 -10.84 -2.76 4.76
CA VAL A 165 -9.50 -2.56 5.35
C VAL A 165 -9.34 -3.31 6.66
N LYS A 166 -8.22 -4.00 6.80
CA LYS A 166 -7.73 -4.55 8.07
C LYS A 166 -6.31 -4.05 8.34
N CYS A 167 -6.09 -3.45 9.49
CA CYS A 167 -4.77 -3.05 9.97
C CYS A 167 -4.33 -3.99 11.11
N GLU A 168 -3.13 -4.54 11.02
CA GLU A 168 -2.63 -5.57 11.93
C GLU A 168 -1.19 -5.26 12.36
N GLY A 169 -0.83 -5.60 13.59
CA GLY A 169 0.55 -5.65 14.07
C GLY A 169 1.03 -7.09 14.14
N LEU A 170 2.10 -7.45 13.41
CA LEU A 170 2.66 -8.82 13.43
C LEU A 170 3.99 -8.86 14.22
N THR A 171 4.80 -7.82 14.11
CA THR A 171 6.08 -7.71 14.81
C THR A 171 5.89 -7.14 16.22
N GLU A 172 6.35 -7.88 17.23
CA GLU A 172 6.38 -7.37 18.60
C GLU A 172 7.32 -6.17 18.71
N ARG A 173 6.86 -5.10 19.37
CA ARG A 173 7.72 -3.95 19.65
C ARG A 173 8.56 -4.21 20.89
N ILE A 174 9.87 -3.98 20.78
CA ILE A 174 10.77 -3.89 21.94
C ILE A 174 10.58 -2.54 22.67
N MET A 175 10.26 -1.44 21.96
CA MET A 175 9.91 -0.11 22.51
C MET A 175 8.94 0.69 21.59
N GLY A 176 7.98 1.46 22.14
CA GLY A 176 7.11 2.41 21.40
C GLY A 176 5.58 2.23 21.59
N GLY A 177 4.83 3.34 21.72
CA GLY A 177 3.48 3.50 22.30
C GLY A 177 2.23 2.85 21.66
N ASP A 178 2.35 1.69 21.00
CA ASP A 178 1.21 0.86 20.55
C ASP A 178 1.21 -0.48 21.31
N ARG A 179 1.33 -0.46 22.65
CA ARG A 179 1.14 -1.68 23.46
C ARG A 179 -0.36 -1.94 23.61
N VAL A 180 -0.91 -2.68 22.65
CA VAL A 180 -2.16 -3.43 22.86
C VAL A 180 -1.75 -4.90 22.87
N GLU A 181 -1.97 -5.59 23.98
CA GLU A 181 -1.58 -7.00 24.14
C GLU A 181 -2.43 -7.90 23.21
N GLY A 182 -1.78 -8.76 22.43
CA GLY A 182 -2.39 -9.73 21.50
C GLY A 182 -2.16 -9.40 20.01
N PRO A 183 -2.52 -10.31 19.06
CA PRO A 183 -2.65 -9.96 17.64
C PRO A 183 -3.82 -8.97 17.52
N ALA A 184 -3.52 -7.71 17.82
CA ALA A 184 -4.50 -6.67 17.98
C ALA A 184 -4.86 -6.11 16.60
N SER A 185 -6.14 -6.25 16.24
CA SER A 185 -6.75 -5.38 15.26
C SER A 185 -6.41 -3.93 15.61
N LEU A 186 -5.76 -3.21 14.70
CA LEU A 186 -5.42 -1.80 14.86
C LEU A 186 -6.59 -0.95 14.35
N ASP A 187 -7.69 -0.95 15.11
CA ASP A 187 -8.87 -0.12 14.85
C ASP A 187 -8.58 1.38 15.07
#